data_AF-A0A4S2UPI6-F1
#
_entry.id   AF-A0A4S2UPI6-F1
#
_cell.length_a   1.000
_cell.length_b   1.000
_cell.length_c   1.000
_cell.angle_alpha   90.00
_cell.angle_beta   90.00
_cell.angle_gamma   90.00
#
_symmetry.space_group_name_H-M   'P 1'
#
loop_
_entity.id
_entity.type
_entity.pdbx_description
1 polymer ?
#
loop_
_entity_poly.entity_id
_entity_poly.type
_entity_poly.pdbx_seq_one_letter_code
_entity_poly.pdbx_strand_id
1 'polypeptide(L)'
;MGMEVVVGMLIAWAAGKARRAGRGLNGLTDHALELTTQRLWEVVDAKLGRDPAIQRLVTESQQHGDATPSARTRAETALQEAADRDPRFAAALEAIVASQASDGVSTAATEPPSTSIHAGGAVITGPNFGEINATTKIINKVVQNPLISVIVIVLVLVAAFFGIRALTASSGGGEKGGSAAMVGSWKTSGSSSTKVFGEDGRCSGFYYNNGAPLDIGGPMTCTISSTPDADDRYTLVVTQSPNEATYKVAFDTADHAQVYSSTGQKIYEIDRS
;
A
#
# COMPACT_ATOMS: atom_id res chain seq x y z
N MET A 1 2.28 -25.37 -3.84
CA MET A 1 1.60 -24.36 -3.00
C MET A 1 1.76 -22.94 -3.55
N GLY A 2 2.86 -22.56 -4.21
CA GLY A 2 2.96 -21.25 -4.86
C GLY A 2 2.37 -21.18 -6.28
N MET A 3 2.50 -22.26 -7.07
CA MET A 3 2.16 -22.22 -8.51
C MET A 3 0.67 -22.26 -8.79
N GLU A 4 -0.11 -22.91 -7.92
CA GLU A 4 -1.56 -22.96 -8.01
C GLU A 4 -2.16 -21.55 -7.89
N VAL A 5 -1.58 -20.70 -7.02
CA VAL A 5 -1.97 -19.30 -6.85
C VAL A 5 -1.63 -18.48 -8.09
N VAL A 6 -0.40 -18.64 -8.62
CA VAL A 6 0.04 -17.97 -9.85
C VAL A 6 -0.87 -18.31 -11.03
N VAL A 7 -1.20 -19.60 -11.22
CA VAL A 7 -2.12 -20.04 -12.27
C VAL A 7 -3.51 -19.42 -12.07
N GLY A 8 -4.03 -19.40 -10.83
CA GLY A 8 -5.30 -18.75 -10.51
C GLY A 8 -5.32 -17.26 -10.87
N MET A 9 -4.25 -16.54 -10.55
CA MET A 9 -4.10 -15.11 -10.89
C MET A 9 -4.04 -14.88 -12.40
N LEU A 10 -3.35 -15.75 -13.15
CA LEU A 10 -3.27 -15.67 -14.61
C LEU A 10 -4.64 -15.91 -15.27
N ILE A 11 -5.42 -16.87 -14.76
CA ILE A 11 -6.79 -17.13 -15.22
C ILE A 11 -7.66 -15.90 -14.97
N ALA A 12 -7.61 -15.34 -13.76
CA ALA A 12 -8.36 -14.15 -13.39
C ALA A 12 -8.02 -12.95 -14.30
N TRP A 13 -6.73 -12.72 -14.56
CA TRP A 13 -6.26 -11.70 -15.50
C TRP A 13 -6.81 -11.93 -16.91
N ALA A 14 -6.69 -13.14 -17.44
CA ALA A 14 -7.10 -13.48 -18.79
C ALA A 14 -8.62 -13.32 -18.97
N ALA A 15 -9.41 -13.79 -18.00
CA ALA A 15 -10.85 -13.62 -17.98
C ALA A 15 -11.25 -12.13 -17.87
N GLY A 16 -10.55 -11.34 -17.05
CA GLY A 16 -10.77 -9.90 -16.90
C GLY A 16 -10.47 -9.11 -18.18
N LYS A 17 -9.40 -9.49 -18.91
CA LYS A 17 -9.01 -8.84 -20.17
C LYS A 17 -10.08 -8.98 -21.26
N ALA A 18 -10.70 -10.16 -21.38
CA ALA A 18 -11.78 -10.39 -22.34
C ALA A 18 -13.02 -9.52 -22.04
N ARG A 19 -13.34 -9.32 -20.76
CA ARG A 19 -14.47 -8.45 -20.34
C ARG A 19 -14.19 -6.97 -20.65
N ARG A 20 -12.96 -6.50 -20.45
CA ARG A 20 -12.56 -5.11 -20.70
C ARG A 20 -12.59 -4.71 -22.18
N ALA A 21 -12.31 -5.64 -23.09
CA ALA A 21 -12.46 -5.39 -24.52
C ALA A 21 -13.92 -5.13 -24.94
N GLY A 22 -14.91 -5.51 -24.11
CA GLY A 22 -16.34 -5.33 -24.38
C GLY A 22 -17.06 -4.28 -23.53
N ARG A 23 -16.50 -3.84 -22.39
CA ARG A 23 -17.13 -2.86 -21.49
C ARG A 23 -16.08 -2.02 -20.75
N GLY A 24 -16.13 -0.71 -20.90
CA GLY A 24 -15.45 0.22 -19.98
C GLY A 24 -16.18 0.19 -18.64
N LEU A 25 -15.59 -0.46 -17.63
CA LEU A 25 -16.18 -0.57 -16.30
C LEU A 25 -15.48 0.40 -15.33
N ASN A 26 -16.30 1.26 -14.73
CA ASN A 26 -15.95 2.17 -13.65
C ASN A 26 -15.93 1.39 -12.33
N GLY A 27 -14.77 1.16 -11.74
CA GLY A 27 -14.64 0.51 -10.42
C GLY A 27 -13.23 0.66 -9.85
N LEU A 28 -13.10 1.41 -8.76
CA LEU A 28 -11.81 1.82 -8.17
C LEU A 28 -11.13 0.73 -7.33
N THR A 29 -11.90 -0.22 -6.80
CA THR A 29 -11.34 -1.31 -5.99
C THR A 29 -10.63 -2.37 -6.85
N ASP A 30 -10.91 -2.41 -8.15
CA ASP A 30 -10.32 -3.40 -9.07
C ASP A 30 -8.91 -3.00 -9.53
N HIS A 31 -8.49 -1.74 -9.34
CA HIS A 31 -7.30 -1.22 -10.01
C HIS A 31 -5.97 -1.71 -9.41
N ALA A 32 -5.89 -1.87 -8.08
CA ALA A 32 -4.70 -2.40 -7.43
C ALA A 32 -4.48 -3.88 -7.76
N LEU A 33 -5.55 -4.68 -7.73
CA LEU A 33 -5.52 -6.09 -8.12
C LEU A 33 -5.16 -6.24 -9.61
N GLU A 34 -5.64 -5.33 -10.44
CA GLU A 34 -5.33 -5.28 -11.86
C GLU A 34 -3.86 -4.97 -12.15
N LEU A 35 -3.24 -4.06 -11.40
CA LEU A 35 -1.80 -3.77 -11.53
C LEU A 35 -0.93 -4.97 -11.15
N THR A 36 -1.28 -5.68 -10.08
CA THR A 36 -0.51 -6.86 -9.63
C THR A 36 -0.63 -8.01 -10.62
N THR A 37 -1.84 -8.28 -11.12
CA THR A 37 -2.06 -9.32 -12.12
C THR A 37 -1.44 -8.97 -13.48
N GLN A 38 -1.40 -7.68 -13.85
CA GLN A 38 -0.70 -7.21 -15.04
C GLN A 38 0.81 -7.43 -14.94
N ARG A 39 1.43 -7.08 -13.81
CA ARG A 39 2.86 -7.35 -13.55
C ARG A 39 3.18 -8.85 -13.61
N LEU A 40 2.30 -9.68 -13.05
CA LEU A 40 2.44 -11.14 -13.14
C LEU A 40 2.46 -11.61 -14.59
N TRP A 41 1.51 -11.15 -15.40
CA TRP A 41 1.46 -11.49 -16.82
C TRP A 41 2.74 -11.06 -17.55
N GLU A 42 3.26 -9.86 -17.31
CA GLU A 42 4.48 -9.37 -17.97
C GLU A 42 5.70 -10.26 -17.67
N VAL A 43 5.86 -10.70 -16.42
CA VAL A 43 6.93 -11.62 -16.02
C VAL A 43 6.77 -12.98 -16.71
N VAL A 44 5.55 -13.51 -16.75
CA VAL A 44 5.25 -14.81 -17.38
C VAL A 44 5.38 -14.74 -18.91
N ASP A 45 4.90 -13.69 -19.55
CA ASP A 45 4.97 -13.49 -21.00
C ASP A 45 6.42 -13.33 -21.48
N ALA A 46 7.22 -12.57 -20.74
CA ALA A 46 8.65 -12.41 -21.03
C ALA A 46 9.40 -13.76 -21.02
N LYS A 47 9.01 -14.68 -20.14
CA LYS A 47 9.66 -16.00 -19.99
C LYS A 47 9.05 -17.08 -20.87
N LEU A 48 7.73 -17.12 -20.97
CA LEU A 48 6.91 -18.24 -21.46
C LEU A 48 5.85 -17.80 -22.48
N GLY A 49 5.90 -16.59 -23.06
CA GLY A 49 4.88 -16.11 -24.01
C GLY A 49 4.71 -16.98 -25.27
N ARG A 50 5.70 -17.82 -25.59
CA ARG A 50 5.65 -18.81 -26.68
C ARG A 50 5.35 -20.24 -26.22
N ASP A 51 5.21 -20.45 -24.92
CA ASP A 51 4.89 -21.77 -24.38
C ASP A 51 3.43 -22.15 -24.68
N PRO A 52 3.18 -23.32 -25.30
CA PRO A 52 1.83 -23.71 -25.70
C PRO A 52 0.88 -23.95 -24.52
N ALA A 53 1.39 -24.30 -23.34
CA ALA A 53 0.56 -24.48 -22.14
C ALA A 53 0.02 -23.14 -21.64
N ILE A 54 0.86 -22.10 -21.63
CA ILE A 54 0.46 -20.74 -21.23
C ILE A 54 -0.53 -20.14 -22.24
N GLN A 55 -0.25 -20.26 -23.54
CA GLN A 55 -1.16 -19.76 -24.59
C GLN A 55 -2.54 -20.42 -24.51
N ARG A 56 -2.58 -21.74 -24.27
CA ARG A 56 -3.82 -22.48 -24.10
C ARG A 56 -4.59 -22.03 -22.85
N LEU A 57 -3.91 -21.86 -21.71
CA LEU A 57 -4.53 -21.37 -20.46
C LEU A 57 -5.20 -20.02 -20.68
N VAL A 58 -4.48 -19.07 -21.29
CA VAL A 58 -4.97 -17.70 -21.55
C VAL A 58 -6.16 -17.73 -22.52
N THR A 59 -6.07 -18.51 -23.60
CA THR A 59 -7.13 -18.61 -24.61
C THR A 59 -8.42 -19.19 -24.01
N GLU A 60 -8.32 -20.32 -23.29
CA GLU A 60 -9.49 -20.94 -22.66
C GLU A 60 -10.13 -20.00 -21.62
N SER A 61 -9.31 -19.31 -20.81
CA SER A 61 -9.77 -18.37 -19.79
C SER A 61 -10.45 -17.13 -20.38
N GLN A 62 -9.94 -16.62 -21.50
CA GLN A 62 -10.58 -15.50 -22.22
C GLN A 62 -11.93 -15.88 -22.81
N GLN A 63 -12.07 -17.11 -23.34
CA GLN A 63 -13.28 -17.57 -24.00
C GLN A 63 -14.38 -17.98 -23.01
N HIS A 64 -14.02 -18.66 -21.93
CA HIS A 64 -14.98 -19.28 -21.02
C HIS A 64 -15.03 -18.60 -19.64
N GLY A 65 -14.17 -17.63 -19.39
CA GLY A 65 -13.99 -17.02 -18.06
C GLY A 65 -13.20 -17.91 -17.09
N ASP A 66 -12.81 -19.11 -17.51
CA ASP A 66 -12.00 -20.05 -16.74
C ASP A 66 -11.27 -21.03 -17.70
N ALA A 67 -10.17 -21.63 -17.24
CA ALA A 67 -9.43 -22.67 -17.95
C ALA A 67 -9.88 -24.08 -17.55
N THR A 68 -9.83 -25.02 -18.48
CA THR A 68 -10.10 -26.44 -18.17
C THR A 68 -9.06 -27.01 -17.18
N PRO A 69 -9.41 -28.03 -16.37
CA PRO A 69 -8.46 -28.64 -15.44
C PRO A 69 -7.16 -29.10 -16.13
N SER A 70 -7.27 -29.64 -17.35
CA SER A 70 -6.11 -30.09 -18.12
C SER A 70 -5.19 -28.95 -18.57
N ALA A 71 -5.72 -27.76 -18.82
CA ALA A 71 -4.94 -26.58 -19.18
C ALA A 71 -4.25 -25.99 -17.95
N ARG A 72 -4.95 -25.97 -16.79
CA ARG A 72 -4.38 -25.56 -15.50
C ARG A 72 -3.16 -26.39 -15.13
N THR A 73 -3.29 -27.73 -15.10
CA THR A 73 -2.18 -28.63 -14.74
C THR A 73 -0.99 -28.48 -15.68
N ARG A 74 -1.22 -28.28 -16.99
CA ARG A 74 -0.13 -28.08 -17.96
C ARG A 74 0.58 -26.74 -17.76
N ALA A 75 -0.16 -25.66 -17.53
CA ALA A 75 0.42 -24.36 -17.24
C ALA A 75 1.22 -24.38 -15.93
N GLU A 76 0.69 -25.03 -14.90
CA GLU A 76 1.39 -25.23 -13.62
C GLU A 76 2.71 -25.97 -13.81
N THR A 77 2.70 -27.06 -14.57
CA THR A 77 3.92 -27.83 -14.88
C THR A 77 4.94 -26.97 -15.63
N ALA A 78 4.51 -26.19 -16.63
CA ALA A 78 5.39 -25.33 -17.41
C ALA A 78 5.99 -24.19 -16.56
N LEU A 79 5.19 -23.59 -15.68
CA LEU A 79 5.64 -22.56 -14.74
C LEU A 79 6.65 -23.12 -13.73
N GLN A 80 6.38 -24.30 -13.18
CA GLN A 80 7.28 -24.97 -12.26
C GLN A 80 8.62 -25.31 -12.93
N GLU A 81 8.59 -25.91 -14.12
CA GLU A 81 9.80 -26.24 -14.87
C GLU A 81 10.62 -24.99 -15.23
N ALA A 82 9.95 -23.88 -15.57
CA ALA A 82 10.62 -22.62 -15.83
C ALA A 82 11.27 -22.01 -14.57
N ALA A 83 10.59 -22.09 -13.42
CA ALA A 83 11.10 -21.63 -12.13
C ALA A 83 12.28 -22.48 -11.65
N ASP A 84 12.23 -23.79 -11.83
CA ASP A 84 13.32 -24.71 -11.48
C ASP A 84 14.58 -24.43 -12.32
N ARG A 85 14.41 -24.04 -13.58
CA ARG A 85 15.52 -23.69 -14.49
C ARG A 85 16.04 -22.26 -14.33
N ASP A 86 15.22 -21.34 -13.81
CA ASP A 86 15.55 -19.92 -13.68
C ASP A 86 15.16 -19.39 -12.29
N PRO A 87 16.13 -19.35 -11.35
CA PRO A 87 15.89 -18.84 -10.00
C PRO A 87 15.45 -17.37 -9.96
N ARG A 88 15.81 -16.56 -10.96
CA ARG A 88 15.38 -15.15 -11.02
C ARG A 88 13.90 -15.05 -11.36
N PHE A 89 13.43 -15.91 -12.27
CA PHE A 89 12.01 -16.03 -12.58
C PHE A 89 11.22 -16.50 -11.36
N ALA A 90 11.71 -17.53 -10.66
CA ALA A 90 11.10 -18.01 -9.42
C ALA A 90 10.98 -16.89 -8.36
N ALA A 91 12.07 -16.16 -8.11
CA ALA A 91 12.07 -15.03 -7.16
C ALA A 91 11.11 -13.90 -7.57
N ALA A 92 10.99 -13.63 -8.88
CA ALA A 92 10.04 -12.63 -9.38
C ALA A 92 8.59 -13.05 -9.15
N LEU A 93 8.24 -14.32 -9.39
CA LEU A 93 6.90 -14.85 -9.10
C LEU A 93 6.59 -14.78 -7.59
N GLU A 94 7.54 -15.17 -6.75
CA GLU A 94 7.39 -15.15 -5.29
C GLU A 94 7.18 -13.72 -4.77
N ALA A 95 7.98 -12.75 -5.23
CA ALA A 95 7.84 -11.35 -4.85
C ALA A 95 6.45 -10.78 -5.19
N ILE A 96 5.88 -11.16 -6.34
CA ILE A 96 4.53 -10.73 -6.74
C ILE A 96 3.48 -11.36 -5.84
N VAL A 97 3.54 -12.66 -5.56
CA VAL A 97 2.56 -13.35 -4.70
C VAL A 97 2.64 -12.85 -3.24
N ALA A 98 3.85 -12.61 -2.72
CA ALA A 98 4.05 -12.09 -1.36
C ALA A 98 3.46 -10.69 -1.17
N SER A 99 3.50 -9.85 -2.22
CA SER A 99 2.90 -8.51 -2.18
C SER A 99 1.38 -8.57 -1.98
N GLN A 100 0.70 -9.54 -2.61
CA GLN A 100 -0.74 -9.73 -2.48
C GLN A 100 -1.15 -10.22 -1.08
N ALA A 101 -0.34 -11.07 -0.46
CA ALA A 101 -0.60 -11.57 0.89
C ALA A 101 -0.55 -10.45 1.95
N SER A 102 0.26 -9.42 1.71
CA SER A 102 0.40 -8.28 2.62
C SER A 102 -0.79 -7.32 2.54
N ASP A 103 -1.40 -7.19 1.36
CA ASP A 103 -2.55 -6.31 1.14
C ASP A 103 -3.88 -6.90 1.65
N GLY A 104 -3.95 -8.22 1.89
CA GLY A 104 -5.14 -8.93 2.34
C GLY A 104 -5.47 -8.82 3.84
N VAL A 105 -4.56 -8.27 4.65
CA VAL A 105 -4.73 -8.12 6.10
C VAL A 105 -5.10 -6.67 6.46
N SER A 106 -6.18 -6.18 5.89
CA SER A 106 -6.99 -5.12 6.51
C SER A 106 -8.24 -5.77 7.09
N THR A 107 -8.05 -6.51 8.19
CA THR A 107 -9.14 -6.99 9.02
C THR A 107 -9.93 -5.79 9.53
N ALA A 108 -11.18 -5.70 9.09
CA ALA A 108 -12.21 -4.86 9.68
C ALA A 108 -12.22 -5.09 11.20
N ALA A 109 -11.69 -4.13 11.95
CA ALA A 109 -11.92 -4.05 13.38
C ALA A 109 -13.42 -3.80 13.58
N THR A 110 -14.13 -4.84 13.99
CA THR A 110 -15.47 -4.72 14.56
C THR A 110 -15.31 -3.98 15.88
N GLU A 111 -15.64 -2.69 15.89
CA GLU A 111 -15.80 -1.94 17.14
C GLU A 111 -16.88 -2.62 18.00
N PRO A 112 -16.62 -2.88 19.30
CA PRO A 112 -17.69 -3.15 20.23
C PRO A 112 -18.46 -1.85 20.51
N PRO A 113 -19.79 -1.91 20.76
CA PRO A 113 -20.59 -0.73 20.97
C PRO A 113 -20.14 0.01 22.23
N SER A 114 -19.97 1.32 22.07
CA SER A 114 -19.73 2.30 23.12
C SER A 114 -20.79 2.22 24.23
N THR A 115 -20.36 1.90 25.45
CA THR A 115 -21.10 2.21 26.67
C THR A 115 -20.42 3.40 27.36
N SER A 116 -21.11 4.52 27.37
CA SER A 116 -20.77 5.72 28.13
C SER A 116 -21.00 5.47 29.63
N ILE A 117 -20.03 5.82 30.48
CA ILE A 117 -20.29 6.19 31.88
C ILE A 117 -19.43 7.40 32.25
N HIS A 118 -20.10 8.54 32.43
CA HIS A 118 -19.67 9.62 33.32
C HIS A 118 -20.14 9.30 34.75
N ALA A 119 -19.23 9.23 35.71
CA ALA A 119 -19.44 9.51 37.14
C ALA A 119 -18.03 9.56 37.76
N GLY A 120 -17.56 10.69 38.30
CA GLY A 120 -18.04 11.20 39.58
C GLY A 120 -17.14 10.62 40.66
N GLY A 121 -16.29 11.46 41.26
CA GLY A 121 -15.24 11.04 42.17
C GLY A 121 -15.72 10.21 43.36
N ALA A 122 -14.92 9.21 43.73
CA ALA A 122 -14.96 8.56 45.02
C ALA A 122 -13.53 8.20 45.43
N VAL A 123 -13.03 8.91 46.44
CA VAL A 123 -11.89 8.49 47.25
C VAL A 123 -12.36 7.30 48.08
N ILE A 124 -11.79 6.12 47.86
CA ILE A 124 -11.95 4.98 48.77
C ILE A 124 -10.66 4.88 49.59
N THR A 125 -10.71 5.48 50.77
CA THR A 125 -9.86 5.15 51.91
C THR A 125 -10.45 3.91 52.60
N GLY A 126 -9.67 2.84 52.70
CA GLY A 126 -10.06 1.63 53.44
C GLY A 126 -8.82 0.78 53.78
N PRO A 127 -8.55 0.49 55.07
CA PRO A 127 -7.33 -0.17 55.50
C PRO A 127 -7.55 -1.68 55.54
N ASN A 128 -6.94 -2.43 54.63
CA ASN A 128 -6.74 -3.87 54.76
C ASN A 128 -5.68 -4.31 53.73
N PHE A 129 -4.41 -4.12 54.08
CA PHE A 129 -3.33 -4.80 53.38
C PHE A 129 -3.32 -6.26 53.83
N GLY A 130 -3.94 -7.11 53.01
CA GLY A 130 -3.62 -8.53 52.98
C GLY A 130 -2.17 -8.69 52.51
N GLU A 131 -1.40 -9.41 53.30
CA GLU A 131 0.01 -9.73 53.06
C GLU A 131 0.15 -10.58 51.78
N ILE A 132 0.50 -9.95 50.66
CA ILE A 132 0.85 -10.66 49.42
C ILE A 132 2.29 -11.14 49.54
N ASN A 133 2.45 -12.38 49.98
CA ASN A 133 3.72 -13.10 49.96
C ASN A 133 4.04 -13.52 48.51
N ALA A 134 4.55 -12.57 47.71
CA ALA A 134 5.05 -12.83 46.36
C ALA A 134 6.44 -13.49 46.46
N THR A 135 6.47 -14.81 46.67
CA THR A 135 7.70 -15.59 46.51
C THR A 135 8.09 -15.63 45.04
N THR A 136 9.11 -14.85 44.72
CA THR A 136 9.73 -14.72 43.40
C THR A 136 10.43 -16.05 43.04
N LYS A 137 9.76 -16.93 42.29
CA LYS A 137 10.39 -18.08 41.62
C LYS A 137 10.73 -17.74 40.17
N ILE A 138 11.61 -16.76 39.96
CA ILE A 138 12.23 -16.52 38.64
C ILE A 138 13.73 -16.27 38.80
N ILE A 139 14.45 -17.11 39.56
CA ILE A 139 15.91 -17.21 39.40
C ILE A 139 16.33 -18.65 39.69
N ASN A 140 16.08 -19.58 38.76
CA ASN A 140 16.98 -20.72 38.57
C ASN A 140 16.73 -21.51 37.26
N LYS A 141 16.87 -20.88 36.09
CA LYS A 141 16.89 -21.64 34.82
C LYS A 141 17.87 -21.13 33.76
N VAL A 142 18.82 -20.28 34.15
CA VAL A 142 19.83 -19.70 33.23
C VAL A 142 21.21 -20.38 33.35
N VAL A 143 21.39 -21.36 34.26
CA VAL A 143 22.68 -22.02 34.49
C VAL A 143 22.87 -23.34 33.69
N GLN A 144 21.88 -23.78 32.90
CA GLN A 144 21.94 -25.08 32.22
C GLN A 144 22.11 -25.06 30.68
N ASN A 145 22.22 -23.90 30.02
CA ASN A 145 22.46 -23.86 28.57
C ASN A 145 23.39 -22.71 28.15
N PRO A 146 24.69 -22.95 27.89
CA PRO A 146 25.63 -21.91 27.46
C PRO A 146 25.33 -21.36 26.05
N LEU A 147 24.44 -21.98 25.28
CA LEU A 147 24.08 -21.57 23.91
C LEU A 147 23.11 -20.38 23.84
N ILE A 148 22.35 -20.08 24.90
CA ILE A 148 21.31 -19.02 24.87
C ILE A 148 21.89 -17.63 25.21
N SER A 149 23.04 -17.56 25.90
CA SER A 149 23.66 -16.28 26.26
C SER A 149 24.32 -15.52 25.09
N VAL A 150 24.71 -16.23 24.01
CA VAL A 150 25.37 -15.58 22.86
C VAL A 150 24.36 -14.81 22.00
N ILE A 151 23.11 -15.27 21.91
CA ILE A 151 22.09 -14.65 21.04
C ILE A 151 21.60 -13.30 21.60
N VAL A 152 21.51 -13.16 22.92
CA VAL A 152 21.03 -11.90 23.55
C VAL A 152 22.07 -10.78 23.46
N ILE A 153 23.37 -11.11 23.56
CA ILE A 153 24.45 -10.12 23.48
C ILE A 153 24.62 -9.58 22.05
N VAL A 154 24.43 -10.43 21.02
CA VAL A 154 24.50 -10.01 19.62
C VAL A 154 23.33 -9.07 19.25
N LEU A 155 22.11 -9.33 19.76
CA LEU A 155 20.95 -8.46 19.51
C LEU A 155 21.10 -7.06 20.15
N VAL A 156 21.69 -6.96 21.34
CA VAL A 156 21.92 -5.66 22.00
C VAL A 156 23.03 -4.85 21.30
N LEU A 157 24.06 -5.50 20.77
CA LEU A 157 25.14 -4.81 20.04
C LEU A 157 24.72 -4.36 18.63
N VAL A 158 23.84 -5.08 17.94
CA VAL A 158 23.27 -4.62 16.65
C VAL A 158 22.33 -3.42 16.85
N ALA A 159 21.54 -3.40 17.94
CA ALA A 159 20.70 -2.25 18.28
C ALA A 159 21.53 -0.99 18.63
N ALA A 160 22.70 -1.15 19.27
CA ALA A 160 23.58 -0.04 19.60
C ALA A 160 24.35 0.51 18.38
N PHE A 161 24.67 -0.32 17.38
CA PHE A 161 25.40 0.13 16.19
C PHE A 161 24.49 0.78 15.12
N PHE A 162 23.20 0.45 15.09
CA PHE A 162 22.21 1.12 14.25
C PHE A 162 21.48 2.29 14.94
N GLY A 163 21.65 2.47 16.26
CA GLY A 163 20.93 3.46 17.06
C GLY A 163 21.50 4.89 17.07
N ILE A 164 22.62 5.18 16.39
CA ILE A 164 23.26 6.51 16.43
C ILE A 164 23.39 7.10 15.02
N ARG A 165 22.26 7.41 14.38
CA ARG A 165 22.20 8.28 13.19
C ARG A 165 21.15 9.39 13.26
N ALA A 166 20.43 9.54 14.38
CA ALA A 166 19.26 10.43 14.46
C ALA A 166 19.36 11.57 15.48
N LEU A 167 20.55 12.07 15.83
CA LEU A 167 20.71 13.18 16.78
C LEU A 167 21.60 14.31 16.28
N THR A 168 21.55 14.59 14.98
CA THR A 168 22.02 15.86 14.43
C THR A 168 21.03 16.34 13.37
N ALA A 169 19.98 17.03 13.81
CA ALA A 169 19.20 17.90 12.94
C ALA A 169 18.89 19.20 13.67
N SER A 170 19.51 20.24 13.15
CA SER A 170 19.45 21.66 13.48
C SER A 170 18.04 22.18 13.77
N SER A 171 17.92 22.86 14.91
CA SER A 171 16.80 23.73 15.31
C SER A 171 16.70 24.95 14.38
N GLY A 172 16.04 24.76 13.25
CA GLY A 172 15.72 25.82 12.29
C GLY A 172 14.89 25.36 11.08
N GLY A 173 14.53 24.08 10.99
CA GLY A 173 13.66 23.57 9.92
C GLY A 173 12.21 23.88 10.23
N GLY A 174 11.54 24.61 9.33
CA GLY A 174 10.08 24.71 9.34
C GLY A 174 9.46 23.32 9.44
N GLU A 175 8.44 23.17 10.27
CA GLU A 175 7.75 21.91 10.48
C GLU A 175 7.24 21.38 9.14
N LYS A 176 7.74 20.20 8.73
CA LYS A 176 7.36 19.59 7.47
C LYS A 176 5.87 19.27 7.51
N GLY A 177 5.11 19.76 6.53
CA GLY A 177 3.66 19.58 6.49
C GLY A 177 3.29 18.11 6.35
N GLY A 178 2.44 17.60 7.24
CA GLY A 178 1.78 16.30 7.06
C GLY A 178 0.61 16.40 6.06
N SER A 179 -0.10 15.30 5.81
CA SER A 179 -1.26 15.31 4.91
C SER A 179 -2.37 16.29 5.33
N ALA A 180 -2.53 16.56 6.63
CA ALA A 180 -3.44 17.58 7.16
C ALA A 180 -3.10 19.00 6.65
N ALA A 181 -1.83 19.27 6.32
CA ALA A 181 -1.42 20.52 5.72
C ALA A 181 -2.08 20.74 4.35
N MET A 182 -2.57 19.70 3.66
CA MET A 182 -3.25 19.84 2.38
C MET A 182 -4.54 20.67 2.44
N VAL A 183 -5.22 20.70 3.58
CA VAL A 183 -6.48 21.43 3.75
C VAL A 183 -6.24 22.94 3.63
N GLY A 184 -6.97 23.58 2.71
CA GLY A 184 -6.89 25.03 2.51
C GLY A 184 -7.00 25.46 1.06
N SER A 185 -6.65 26.73 0.83
CA SER A 185 -6.57 27.32 -0.50
C SER A 185 -5.11 27.39 -0.96
N TRP A 186 -4.87 27.01 -2.21
CA TRP A 186 -3.55 26.88 -2.81
C TRP A 186 -3.50 27.61 -4.15
N LYS A 187 -2.31 28.00 -4.57
CA LYS A 187 -2.03 28.52 -5.91
C LYS A 187 -0.91 27.71 -6.54
N THR A 188 -1.08 27.35 -7.81
CA THR A 188 0.04 26.82 -8.58
C THR A 188 1.03 27.94 -8.86
N SER A 189 2.31 27.71 -8.62
CA SER A 189 3.35 28.71 -8.87
C SER A 189 3.30 29.17 -10.33
N GLY A 190 3.21 30.49 -10.54
CA GLY A 190 3.07 31.09 -11.88
C GLY A 190 1.64 31.10 -12.47
N SER A 191 0.63 30.63 -11.74
CA SER A 191 -0.78 30.70 -12.13
C SER A 191 -1.60 31.57 -11.18
N SER A 192 -2.62 32.24 -11.69
CA SER A 192 -3.61 32.95 -10.88
C SER A 192 -4.75 32.04 -10.39
N SER A 193 -4.82 30.79 -10.86
CA SER A 193 -5.88 29.86 -10.50
C SER A 193 -5.71 29.33 -9.07
N THR A 194 -6.69 29.63 -8.22
CA THR A 194 -6.79 29.06 -6.87
C THR A 194 -7.32 27.62 -6.93
N LYS A 195 -6.72 26.74 -6.13
CA LYS A 195 -7.22 25.40 -5.83
C LYS A 195 -7.71 25.36 -4.39
N VAL A 196 -8.72 24.56 -4.10
CA VAL A 196 -9.25 24.42 -2.74
C VAL A 196 -9.30 22.94 -2.39
N PHE A 197 -8.83 22.60 -1.20
CA PHE A 197 -8.98 21.27 -0.59
C PHE A 197 -9.73 21.43 0.72
N GLY A 198 -10.95 20.93 0.77
CA GLY A 198 -11.83 20.99 1.94
C GLY A 198 -11.56 19.84 2.93
N GLU A 199 -11.90 20.08 4.20
CA GLU A 199 -11.85 19.05 5.25
C GLU A 199 -12.84 17.90 5.01
N ASP A 200 -13.90 18.16 4.26
CA ASP A 200 -14.93 17.18 3.88
C ASP A 200 -14.55 16.33 2.66
N GLY A 201 -13.30 16.47 2.18
CA GLY A 201 -12.81 15.78 0.98
C GLY A 201 -13.35 16.37 -0.33
N ARG A 202 -14.09 17.48 -0.33
CA ARG A 202 -14.38 18.22 -1.56
C ARG A 202 -13.17 19.05 -1.98
N CYS A 203 -12.95 19.17 -3.28
CA CYS A 203 -11.84 19.98 -3.78
C CYS A 203 -12.13 20.61 -5.13
N SER A 204 -11.28 21.54 -5.56
CA SER A 204 -11.38 22.19 -6.87
C SER A 204 -10.00 22.45 -7.49
N GLY A 205 -9.92 22.35 -8.81
CA GLY A 205 -8.71 22.68 -9.57
C GLY A 205 -7.54 21.69 -9.44
N PHE A 206 -7.75 20.51 -8.86
CA PHE A 206 -6.72 19.49 -8.67
C PHE A 206 -6.66 18.43 -9.79
N TYR A 207 -7.64 18.40 -10.70
CA TYR A 207 -7.64 17.46 -11.81
C TYR A 207 -6.79 17.98 -12.99
N TYR A 208 -5.84 17.16 -13.43
CA TYR A 208 -4.90 17.46 -14.51
C TYR A 208 -4.92 16.33 -15.54
N ASN A 209 -4.79 16.72 -16.80
CA ASN A 209 -4.60 15.79 -17.91
C ASN A 209 -3.48 16.31 -18.80
N ASN A 210 -2.50 15.46 -19.11
CA ASN A 210 -1.33 15.83 -19.93
C ASN A 210 -0.61 17.11 -19.46
N GLY A 211 -0.49 17.29 -18.14
CA GLY A 211 0.22 18.43 -17.54
C GLY A 211 -0.57 19.75 -17.48
N ALA A 212 -1.81 19.79 -17.98
CA ALA A 212 -2.68 20.95 -17.89
C ALA A 212 -3.85 20.71 -16.92
N PRO A 213 -4.32 21.74 -16.18
CA PRO A 213 -5.55 21.64 -15.42
C PRO A 213 -6.73 21.35 -16.36
N LEU A 214 -7.58 20.41 -15.98
CA LEU A 214 -8.79 20.07 -16.73
C LEU A 214 -9.98 20.07 -15.77
N ASP A 215 -10.97 20.91 -16.05
CA ASP A 215 -12.26 20.89 -15.36
C ASP A 215 -13.32 20.39 -16.35
N ILE A 216 -13.83 19.19 -16.11
CA ILE A 216 -14.90 18.59 -16.93
C ILE A 216 -16.30 18.97 -16.41
N GLY A 217 -16.38 19.82 -15.39
CA GLY A 217 -17.62 20.17 -14.70
C GLY A 217 -18.08 19.13 -13.69
N GLY A 218 -19.02 19.52 -12.83
CA GLY A 218 -19.55 18.66 -11.78
C GLY A 218 -18.72 18.64 -10.49
N PRO A 219 -19.19 17.92 -9.46
CA PRO A 219 -18.52 17.86 -8.17
C PRO A 219 -17.18 17.11 -8.28
N MET A 220 -16.17 17.61 -7.57
CA MET A 220 -14.85 17.01 -7.47
C MET A 220 -14.56 16.68 -6.00
N THR A 221 -14.03 15.48 -5.77
CA THR A 221 -13.60 15.02 -4.45
C THR A 221 -12.12 14.65 -4.49
N CYS A 222 -11.42 14.90 -3.39
CA CYS A 222 -10.03 14.57 -3.20
C CYS A 222 -9.84 13.76 -1.91
N THR A 223 -9.02 12.73 -1.98
CA THR A 223 -8.59 11.94 -0.83
C THR A 223 -7.07 11.91 -0.80
N ILE A 224 -6.46 12.23 0.33
CA ILE A 224 -5.01 12.15 0.53
C ILE A 224 -4.67 11.07 1.55
N SER A 225 -3.62 10.30 1.32
CA SER A 225 -3.16 9.28 2.28
C SER A 225 -2.74 9.91 3.61
N SER A 226 -2.91 9.20 4.71
CA SER A 226 -2.47 9.66 6.04
C SER A 226 -0.97 9.53 6.27
N THR A 227 -0.34 8.58 5.57
CA THR A 227 1.11 8.34 5.62
C THR A 227 1.75 8.56 4.26
N PRO A 228 3.01 9.04 4.22
CA PRO A 228 3.77 9.10 2.99
C PRO A 228 4.31 7.72 2.59
N ASP A 229 4.69 7.58 1.32
CA ASP A 229 5.42 6.42 0.80
C ASP A 229 6.93 6.49 1.10
N ALA A 230 7.70 5.54 0.54
CA ALA A 230 9.14 5.43 0.78
C ALA A 230 9.95 6.64 0.25
N ASP A 231 9.39 7.42 -0.67
CA ASP A 231 9.98 8.65 -1.20
C ASP A 231 9.49 9.90 -0.45
N ASP A 232 8.82 9.71 0.69
CA ASP A 232 8.23 10.74 1.52
C ASP A 232 7.13 11.55 0.82
N ARG A 233 6.29 10.85 0.03
CA ARG A 233 5.18 11.44 -0.73
C ARG A 233 3.83 10.85 -0.34
N TYR A 234 2.84 11.72 -0.18
CA TYR A 234 1.46 11.33 0.06
C TYR A 234 0.77 10.99 -1.26
N THR A 235 -0.15 10.03 -1.24
CA THR A 235 -0.97 9.69 -2.41
C THR A 235 -2.21 10.55 -2.41
N LEU A 236 -2.41 11.34 -3.45
CA LEU A 236 -3.60 12.16 -3.65
C LEU A 236 -4.44 11.56 -4.79
N VAL A 237 -5.65 11.15 -4.48
CA VAL A 237 -6.65 10.68 -5.46
C VAL A 237 -7.65 11.79 -5.68
N VAL A 238 -7.86 12.17 -6.95
CA VAL A 238 -8.81 13.21 -7.36
C VAL A 238 -9.86 12.57 -8.26
N THR A 239 -11.10 12.58 -7.80
CA THR A 239 -12.24 11.99 -8.51
C THR A 239 -13.17 13.10 -8.98
N GLN A 240 -13.41 13.16 -10.29
CA GLN A 240 -14.43 14.00 -10.93
C GLN A 240 -15.23 13.09 -11.87
N SER A 241 -16.30 12.48 -11.35
CA SER A 241 -17.01 11.38 -12.02
C SER A 241 -17.35 11.71 -13.48
N PRO A 242 -17.08 10.80 -14.43
CA PRO A 242 -16.62 9.42 -14.25
C PRO A 242 -15.10 9.25 -14.16
N ASN A 243 -14.34 10.33 -14.15
CA ASN A 243 -12.88 10.30 -14.27
C ASN A 243 -12.20 10.34 -12.89
N GLU A 244 -11.04 9.71 -12.81
CA GLU A 244 -10.16 9.76 -11.64
C GLU A 244 -8.71 9.96 -12.08
N ALA A 245 -7.93 10.58 -11.22
CA ALA A 245 -6.49 10.69 -11.37
C ALA A 245 -5.78 10.54 -10.03
N THR A 246 -4.62 9.89 -10.04
CA THR A 246 -3.78 9.69 -8.87
C THR A 246 -2.46 10.45 -9.03
N TYR A 247 -2.13 11.23 -8.00
CA TYR A 247 -0.93 12.03 -7.89
C TYR A 247 -0.14 11.65 -6.64
N LYS A 248 1.10 12.12 -6.60
CA LYS A 248 1.93 12.10 -5.39
C LYS A 248 2.19 13.54 -4.95
N VAL A 249 2.10 13.81 -3.65
CA VAL A 249 2.29 15.14 -3.07
C VAL A 249 3.42 15.07 -2.05
N ALA A 250 4.45 15.89 -2.23
CA ALA A 250 5.53 16.06 -1.26
C ALA A 250 5.41 17.45 -0.64
N PHE A 251 5.27 17.55 0.67
CA PHE A 251 5.28 18.83 1.38
C PHE A 251 6.71 19.20 1.73
N ASP A 252 7.20 20.34 1.26
CA ASP A 252 8.48 20.88 1.72
C ASP A 252 8.28 21.63 3.06
N THR A 253 7.14 22.31 3.19
CA THR A 253 6.68 22.98 4.41
C THR A 253 5.16 22.81 4.55
N ALA A 254 4.54 23.36 5.60
CA ALA A 254 3.08 23.41 5.72
C ALA A 254 2.40 24.27 4.62
N ASP A 255 3.15 25.17 4.00
CA ASP A 255 2.63 26.18 3.04
C ASP A 255 3.17 26.00 1.62
N HIS A 256 3.97 24.96 1.37
CA HIS A 256 4.54 24.66 0.06
C HIS A 256 4.55 23.15 -0.19
N ALA A 257 4.07 22.74 -1.36
CA ALA A 257 4.09 21.34 -1.78
C ALA A 257 4.37 21.18 -3.28
N GLN A 258 5.00 20.06 -3.61
CA GLN A 258 5.26 19.64 -4.99
C GLN A 258 4.32 18.49 -5.37
N VAL A 259 3.71 18.57 -6.55
CA VAL A 259 2.79 17.57 -7.07
C VAL A 259 3.43 16.82 -8.24
N TYR A 260 3.38 15.49 -8.17
CA TYR A 260 3.95 14.57 -9.12
C TYR A 260 2.87 13.66 -9.72
N SER A 261 3.14 13.12 -10.91
CA SER A 261 2.36 12.04 -11.49
C SER A 261 2.47 10.76 -10.65
N SER A 262 1.59 9.80 -10.91
CA SER A 262 1.69 8.44 -10.35
C SER A 262 3.00 7.73 -10.71
N THR A 263 3.66 8.14 -11.80
CA THR A 263 4.98 7.63 -12.24
C THR A 263 6.17 8.38 -11.61
N GLY A 264 5.90 9.39 -10.76
CA GLY A 264 6.92 10.13 -10.02
C GLY A 264 7.51 11.34 -10.74
N GLN A 265 7.00 11.72 -11.93
CA GLN A 265 7.41 12.92 -12.65
C GLN A 265 6.77 14.17 -12.00
N LYS A 266 7.56 15.20 -11.69
CA LYS A 266 7.03 16.46 -11.16
C LYS A 266 6.16 17.16 -12.22
N ILE A 267 4.95 17.55 -11.85
CA ILE A 267 4.01 18.24 -12.74
C ILE A 267 3.99 19.74 -12.43
N TYR A 268 3.81 20.11 -11.16
CA TYR A 268 3.76 21.50 -10.71
C TYR A 268 4.02 21.61 -9.21
N GLU A 269 4.15 22.84 -8.74
CA GLU A 269 4.30 23.20 -7.33
C GLU A 269 3.11 24.06 -6.90
N ILE A 270 2.74 24.00 -5.63
CA ILE A 270 1.67 24.79 -5.04
C ILE A 270 2.15 25.48 -3.77
N ASP A 271 1.71 26.73 -3.62
CA ASP A 271 1.93 27.57 -2.45
C ASP A 271 0.59 27.89 -1.81
N ARG A 272 0.55 27.98 -0.48
CA ARG A 272 -0.67 28.38 0.23
C ARG A 272 -1.04 29.82 -0.16
N SER A 273 -2.31 30.04 -0.48
CA SER A 273 -2.82 31.35 -0.92
C SER A 273 -3.20 32.27 0.24
#